data_AF-A0A3Q7Y7Q7-F1
#
_entry.id   AF-A0A3Q7Y7Q7-F1
#
_cell.length_a   1.000
_cell.length_b   1.000
_cell.length_c   1.000
_cell.angle_alpha   90.00
_cell.angle_beta   90.00
_cell.angle_gamma   90.00
#
_symmetry.space_group_name_H-M   'P 1'
#
loop_
_entity.id
_entity.type
_entity.pdbx_description
1 polymer ?
#
loop_
_entity_poly.entity_id
_entity_poly.type
_entity_poly.pdbx_seq_one_letter_code
_entity_poly.pdbx_strand_id
1 'polypeptide(L)'
;QTQLIEGFETVLSTLEDAVNDAPKAPEFLGRIFAEIITESLVSLNEIGKLIHDGGEEPGSLLEVGLAADILGSTLEVIQHEKGDSVLSEIRASSNLRLESFRPPNSITSKKLEKFI
;
A
#
# COMPACT_ATOMS: atom_id res chain seq x y z
N GLN A 1 -3.78 15.45 11.51
CA GLN A 1 -3.41 14.18 10.85
C GLN A 1 -4.17 12.98 11.43
N THR A 2 -4.48 12.93 12.72
CA THR A 2 -5.20 11.79 13.36
C THR A 2 -6.47 11.34 12.63
N GLN A 3 -7.37 12.26 12.25
CA GLN A 3 -8.60 11.91 11.52
C GLN A 3 -8.35 11.31 10.12
N LEU A 4 -7.24 11.68 9.47
CA LEU A 4 -6.88 11.12 8.16
C LEU A 4 -6.41 9.67 8.32
N ILE A 5 -5.59 9.42 9.34
CA ILE A 5 -5.08 8.09 9.67
C ILE A 5 -6.23 7.16 10.08
N GLU A 6 -7.11 7.61 11.00
CA GLU A 6 -8.31 6.86 11.40
C GLU A 6 -9.22 6.55 10.20
N GLY A 7 -9.34 7.49 9.26
CA GLY A 7 -10.07 7.28 8.01
C GLY A 7 -9.45 6.18 7.15
N PHE A 8 -8.12 6.14 7.01
CA PHE A 8 -7.45 5.07 6.28
C PHE A 8 -7.55 3.72 6.97
N GLU A 9 -7.42 3.68 8.30
CA GLU A 9 -7.62 2.45 9.08
C GLU A 9 -9.03 1.88 8.84
N THR A 10 -10.05 2.75 8.87
CA THR A 10 -11.45 2.36 8.60
C THR A 10 -11.62 1.84 7.16
N VAL A 11 -10.98 2.46 6.18
CA VAL A 11 -11.06 1.99 4.78
C VAL A 11 -10.37 0.64 4.64
N LEU A 12 -9.17 0.49 5.18
CA LEU A 12 -8.39 -0.75 5.13
C LEU A 12 -9.11 -1.90 5.83
N SER A 13 -9.83 -1.66 6.93
CA SER A 13 -10.60 -2.69 7.63
C SER A 13 -11.79 -3.24 6.85
N THR A 14 -12.24 -2.53 5.82
CA THR A 14 -13.38 -2.96 4.95
C THR A 14 -12.95 -3.49 3.59
N LEU A 15 -11.64 -3.45 3.30
CA LEU A 15 -11.14 -3.68 1.95
C LEU A 15 -11.33 -5.14 1.48
N GLU A 16 -11.23 -6.10 2.39
CA GLU A 16 -11.41 -7.52 2.11
C GLU A 16 -12.83 -7.84 1.63
N ASP A 17 -13.84 -7.19 2.21
CA ASP A 17 -15.22 -7.28 1.71
C ASP A 17 -15.37 -6.54 0.38
N ALA A 18 -14.82 -5.32 0.30
CA ALA A 18 -14.96 -4.46 -0.87
C ALA A 18 -14.37 -5.07 -2.15
N VAL A 19 -13.34 -5.91 -2.04
CA VAL A 19 -12.71 -6.55 -3.22
C VAL A 19 -13.64 -7.54 -3.92
N ASN A 20 -14.63 -8.10 -3.20
CA ASN A 20 -15.61 -9.01 -3.78
C ASN A 20 -16.50 -8.30 -4.81
N ASP A 21 -16.91 -7.06 -4.50
CA ASP A 21 -17.72 -6.23 -5.39
C ASP A 21 -16.86 -5.43 -6.38
N ALA A 22 -15.68 -5.01 -5.94
CA ALA A 22 -14.75 -4.17 -6.68
C ALA A 22 -13.35 -4.80 -6.69
N PRO A 23 -13.06 -5.74 -7.59
CA PRO A 23 -11.77 -6.47 -7.61
C PRO A 23 -10.54 -5.58 -7.85
N LYS A 24 -10.75 -4.32 -8.26
CA LYS A 24 -9.70 -3.31 -8.45
C LYS A 24 -9.52 -2.35 -7.27
N ALA A 25 -10.25 -2.56 -6.17
CA ALA A 25 -10.19 -1.69 -4.99
C ALA A 25 -8.76 -1.50 -4.46
N PRO A 26 -7.90 -2.54 -4.36
CA PRO A 26 -6.51 -2.37 -3.95
C PRO A 26 -5.71 -1.41 -4.84
N GLU A 27 -5.91 -1.48 -6.16
CA GLU A 27 -5.24 -0.58 -7.10
C GLU A 27 -5.71 0.87 -6.98
N PHE A 28 -7.01 1.09 -6.76
CA PHE A 28 -7.56 2.43 -6.56
C PHE A 28 -7.05 3.04 -5.25
N LEU A 29 -7.02 2.25 -4.18
CA LEU A 29 -6.46 2.69 -2.91
C LEU A 29 -4.96 2.99 -3.04
N GLY A 30 -4.23 2.16 -3.80
CA GLY A 30 -2.81 2.39 -4.10
C GLY A 30 -2.56 3.74 -4.77
N ARG A 31 -3.43 4.17 -5.69
CA ARG A 31 -3.38 5.50 -6.32
C ARG A 31 -3.63 6.63 -5.33
N ILE A 32 -4.61 6.48 -4.45
CA ILE A 32 -4.91 7.48 -3.41
C ILE A 32 -3.67 7.68 -2.53
N PHE A 33 -3.05 6.59 -2.07
CA PHE A 33 -1.83 6.67 -1.27
C PHE A 33 -0.65 7.27 -2.03
N ALA A 34 -0.50 7.02 -3.33
CA ALA A 34 0.55 7.63 -4.13
C ALA A 34 0.42 9.17 -4.15
N GLU A 35 -0.78 9.70 -4.34
CA GLU A 35 -1.03 11.14 -4.30
C GLU A 35 -0.63 11.73 -2.95
N ILE A 36 -1.13 11.14 -1.85
CA ILE A 36 -0.86 11.63 -0.48
C ILE A 36 0.63 11.61 -0.13
N ILE A 37 1.34 10.55 -0.54
CA ILE A 37 2.79 10.43 -0.32
C ILE A 37 3.55 11.50 -1.12
N THR A 38 3.18 11.70 -2.39
CA THR A 38 3.88 12.68 -3.24
C THR A 38 3.57 14.12 -2.87
N GLU A 39 2.39 14.38 -2.30
CA GLU A 39 2.04 15.67 -1.67
C GLU A 39 2.67 15.85 -0.28
N SER A 40 3.48 14.88 0.19
CA SER A 40 4.17 14.91 1.48
C SER A 40 3.22 15.06 2.69
N LEU A 41 1.97 14.62 2.56
CA LEU A 41 0.97 14.66 3.64
C LEU A 41 1.17 13.54 4.66
N VAL A 42 1.62 12.37 4.18
CA VAL A 42 1.93 11.16 4.96
C VAL A 42 3.11 10.46 4.30
N SER A 43 4.06 9.94 5.08
CA SER A 43 5.23 9.25 4.53
C SER A 43 4.89 7.84 4.01
N LEU A 44 5.72 7.32 3.10
CA LEU A 44 5.62 5.92 2.63
C LEU A 44 5.70 4.92 3.80
N ASN A 45 6.46 5.22 4.85
CA ASN A 45 6.59 4.35 6.02
C ASN A 45 5.30 4.30 6.84
N GLU A 46 4.66 5.46 7.04
CA GLU A 46 3.39 5.54 7.75
C GLU A 46 2.28 4.81 6.98
N ILE A 47 2.16 5.03 5.68
CA ILE A 47 1.24 4.26 4.83
C ILE A 47 1.59 2.77 4.86
N GLY A 48 2.86 2.42 4.78
CA GLY A 48 3.33 1.04 4.87
C GLY A 48 2.85 0.35 6.15
N LYS A 49 2.97 1.01 7.31
CA LYS A 49 2.49 0.47 8.59
C LYS A 49 0.97 0.27 8.60
N LEU A 50 0.21 1.25 8.11
CA LEU A 50 -1.24 1.14 8.02
C LEU A 50 -1.65 -0.06 7.14
N ILE A 51 -1.00 -0.24 5.99
CA ILE A 51 -1.26 -1.38 5.11
C ILE A 51 -0.86 -2.70 5.78
N HIS A 52 0.29 -2.72 6.45
CA HIS A 52 0.84 -3.93 7.09
C HIS A 52 -0.05 -4.41 8.25
N ASP A 53 -0.55 -3.48 9.06
CA ASP A 53 -1.37 -3.80 10.23
C ASP A 53 -2.87 -3.79 9.91
N GLY A 54 -3.24 -3.38 8.70
CA GLY A 54 -4.62 -3.22 8.26
C GLY A 54 -5.31 -4.54 7.89
N GLY A 55 -6.63 -4.44 7.73
CA GLY A 55 -7.53 -5.56 7.47
C GLY A 55 -8.68 -5.60 8.46
N GLU A 56 -9.66 -6.47 8.24
CA GLU A 56 -10.74 -6.70 9.20
C GLU A 56 -10.15 -7.17 10.55
N GLU A 57 -9.17 -8.08 10.47
CA GLU A 57 -8.30 -8.44 11.60
C GLU A 57 -6.91 -7.82 11.37
N PRO A 58 -6.20 -7.38 12.44
CA PRO A 58 -4.88 -6.78 12.28
C PRO A 58 -3.91 -7.68 11.50
N GLY A 59 -3.47 -7.21 10.34
CA GLY A 59 -2.56 -7.93 9.45
C GLY A 59 -3.22 -8.91 8.47
N SER A 60 -4.55 -9.05 8.45
CA SER A 60 -5.22 -9.96 7.51
C SER A 60 -4.96 -9.58 6.04
N LEU A 61 -4.76 -8.28 5.73
CA LEU A 61 -4.39 -7.84 4.38
C LEU A 61 -3.08 -8.46 3.87
N LEU A 62 -2.13 -8.77 4.77
CA LEU A 62 -0.90 -9.49 4.42
C LEU A 62 -1.21 -10.94 4.09
N GLU A 63 -2.06 -11.59 4.89
CA GLU A 63 -2.40 -13.00 4.74
C GLU A 63 -3.12 -13.27 3.41
N VAL A 64 -4.05 -12.38 3.04
CA VAL A 64 -4.81 -12.48 1.78
C VAL A 64 -4.10 -11.87 0.57
N GLY A 65 -2.93 -11.25 0.76
CA GLY A 65 -2.09 -10.70 -0.31
C GLY A 65 -2.48 -9.30 -0.81
N LEU A 66 -3.56 -8.72 -0.29
CA LEU A 66 -4.03 -7.37 -0.67
C LEU A 66 -3.01 -6.29 -0.28
N ALA A 67 -2.29 -6.46 0.83
CA ALA A 67 -1.25 -5.53 1.26
C ALA A 67 -0.17 -5.33 0.18
N ALA A 68 0.23 -6.42 -0.49
CA ALA A 68 1.19 -6.37 -1.60
C ALA A 68 0.61 -5.67 -2.83
N ASP A 69 -0.67 -5.88 -3.14
CA ASP A 69 -1.34 -5.25 -4.28
C ASP A 69 -1.50 -3.74 -4.11
N ILE A 70 -1.85 -3.29 -2.91
CA ILE A 70 -1.96 -1.86 -2.57
C ILE A 70 -0.58 -1.21 -2.69
N LEU A 71 0.42 -1.73 -1.96
CA LEU A 71 1.76 -1.14 -1.91
C LEU A 71 2.43 -1.17 -3.29
N GLY A 72 2.33 -2.28 -4.02
CA GLY A 72 2.84 -2.39 -5.38
C GLY A 72 2.19 -1.39 -6.34
N SER A 73 0.87 -1.18 -6.22
CA SER A 73 0.16 -0.17 -7.01
C SER A 73 0.56 1.26 -6.63
N THR A 74 0.76 1.55 -5.34
CA THR A 74 1.28 2.84 -4.88
C THR A 74 2.64 3.16 -5.51
N LEU A 75 3.59 2.23 -5.44
CA LEU A 75 4.93 2.44 -6.00
C LEU A 75 4.90 2.56 -7.52
N GLU A 76 4.07 1.77 -8.21
CA GLU A 76 3.88 1.85 -9.67
C GLU A 76 3.34 3.20 -10.11
N VAL A 77 2.38 3.77 -9.37
CA VAL A 77 1.81 5.09 -9.66
C VAL A 77 2.85 6.19 -9.42
N ILE A 78 3.54 6.17 -8.28
CA ILE A 78 4.62 7.13 -7.99
C ILE A 78 5.70 7.08 -9.09
N GLN A 79 6.13 5.87 -9.48
CA GLN A 79 7.10 5.69 -10.56
C GLN A 79 6.60 6.30 -11.87
N HIS A 80 5.35 6.00 -12.23
CA HIS A 80 4.76 6.45 -13.48
C HIS A 80 4.60 7.97 -13.56
N GLU A 81 4.16 8.60 -12.47
CA GLU A 81 3.80 10.03 -12.45
C GLU A 81 4.97 10.95 -12.07
N LYS A 82 5.87 10.51 -11.19
CA LYS A 82 6.98 11.33 -10.68
C LYS A 82 8.36 10.85 -11.15
N GLY A 83 8.47 9.66 -11.72
CA GLY A 83 9.70 9.08 -12.24
C GLY A 83 10.56 8.36 -11.19
N ASP A 84 11.54 7.60 -11.69
CA ASP A 84 12.40 6.73 -10.87
C ASP A 84 13.23 7.47 -9.81
N SER A 85 13.70 8.68 -10.13
CA SER A 85 14.51 9.47 -9.19
C SER A 85 13.72 9.84 -7.93
N VAL A 86 12.47 10.29 -8.10
CA VAL A 86 11.59 10.65 -6.98
C VAL A 86 11.19 9.42 -6.18
N LEU A 87 10.83 8.32 -6.86
CA LEU A 87 10.52 7.06 -6.19
C LEU A 87 11.71 6.57 -5.35
N SER A 88 12.94 6.66 -5.88
CA SER A 88 14.15 6.21 -5.19
C SER A 88 14.42 7.02 -3.91
N GLU A 89 14.20 8.34 -3.94
CA GLU A 89 14.33 9.21 -2.77
C GLU A 89 13.29 8.89 -1.68
N ILE A 90 12.02 8.73 -2.08
CA ILE A 90 10.93 8.34 -1.17
C ILE A 90 11.23 6.99 -0.52
N ARG A 91 11.73 6.01 -1.29
CA ARG A 91 12.09 4.69 -0.77
C ARG A 91 13.28 4.76 0.19
N ALA A 92 14.32 5.51 -0.17
CA ALA A 92 15.53 5.65 0.65
C ALA A 92 15.26 6.32 2.00
N SER A 93 14.30 7.25 2.06
CA SER A 93 13.93 7.96 3.29
C SER A 93 12.95 7.17 4.20
N SER A 94 12.21 6.20 3.64
CA SER A 94 11.13 5.49 4.33
C SER A 94 11.62 4.43 5.33
N ASN A 95 12.77 3.77 5.09
CA ASN A 95 13.21 2.56 5.82
C ASN A 95 12.19 1.39 5.79
N LEU A 96 11.17 1.45 4.92
CA LEU A 96 10.15 0.41 4.78
C LEU A 96 10.73 -0.83 4.09
N ARG A 97 10.55 -2.00 4.71
CA ARG A 97 10.99 -3.27 4.13
C ARG A 97 9.90 -3.87 3.24
N LEU A 98 10.00 -3.66 1.93
CA LEU A 98 8.98 -4.15 0.99
C LEU A 98 8.75 -5.67 1.05
N GLU A 99 9.78 -6.45 1.36
CA GLU A 99 9.68 -7.91 1.49
C GLU A 99 8.72 -8.35 2.60
N SER A 100 8.48 -7.53 3.63
CA SER A 100 7.56 -7.87 4.73
C SER A 100 6.09 -7.85 4.30
N PHE A 101 5.80 -7.38 3.09
CA PHE A 101 4.45 -7.35 2.53
C PHE A 101 4.13 -8.58 1.68
N ARG A 102 5.08 -9.53 1.53
CA ARG A 102 4.82 -10.76 0.79
C ARG A 102 3.82 -11.64 1.56
N PRO A 103 2.75 -12.13 0.91
CA PRO A 103 1.82 -13.06 1.55
C PRO A 103 2.51 -14.40 1.87
N PRO A 104 2.05 -15.12 2.92
CA PRO A 104 2.61 -16.40 3.32
C PRO A 104 2.42 -17.50 2.27
N ASN A 105 1.36 -17.39 1.45
CA ASN A 105 1.07 -18.29 0.35
C ASN A 105 1.43 -17.60 -0.98
N SER A 106 2.15 -18.31 -1.87
CA SER A 106 2.85 -17.82 -3.08
C SER A 106 2.00 -17.12 -4.18
N ILE A 107 0.80 -16.63 -3.88
CA ILE A 107 0.06 -15.69 -4.73
C ILE A 107 0.70 -14.31 -4.52
N THR A 108 1.94 -14.16 -4.95
CA THR A 108 2.65 -12.89 -4.80
C THR A 108 2.10 -11.89 -5.82
N SER A 109 1.76 -10.69 -5.36
CA SER A 109 1.42 -9.59 -6.27
C SER A 109 2.55 -9.36 -7.26
N LYS A 110 2.27 -9.51 -8.56
CA LYS A 110 3.25 -9.23 -9.64
C LYS A 110 3.72 -7.78 -9.61
N LYS A 111 2.98 -6.88 -8.97
CA LYS A 111 3.31 -5.45 -8.92
C LYS A 111 4.41 -5.17 -7.91
N LEU A 112 4.24 -5.63 -6.68
CA LEU A 112 5.24 -5.38 -5.63
C LEU A 112 6.60 -6.02 -5.96
N GLU A 113 6.60 -7.21 -6.59
CA GLU A 113 7.83 -7.91 -6.99
C GLU A 113 8.70 -7.11 -7.97
N LYS A 114 8.17 -6.14 -8.71
CA LYS A 114 8.99 -5.27 -9.57
C LYS A 114 9.92 -4.35 -8.77
N PHE A 115 9.63 -4.15 -7.49
CA PHE A 115 10.32 -3.20 -6.62
C PHE A 115 11.21 -3.87 -5.58
N ILE A 116 11.13 -5.19 -5.41
CA ILE A 116 11.96 -6.01 -4.50
C ILE A 116 13.13 -6.59 -5.29
#